data_AF-A0A939DSM7-F1
#
_entry.id   AF-A0A939DSM7-F1
#
_cell.length_a   1.000
_cell.length_b   1.000
_cell.length_c   1.000
_cell.angle_alpha   90.00
_cell.angle_beta   90.00
_cell.angle_gamma   90.00
#
_symmetry.space_group_name_H-M   'P 1'
#
loop_
_entity.id
_entity.type
_entity.pdbx_description
1 polymer ?
#
loop_
_entity_poly.entity_id
_entity_poly.type
_entity_poly.pdbx_seq_one_letter_code
_entity_poly.pdbx_strand_id
1 'polypeptide(L)'
;LQSYVHRLVNLIGDTLSPLSREQLNLNLTDGGEPLNININQMVPLGLLICEAVTNAFKYAFKDREGTLTVKMARQDGLLQLEVCDDGPGFDQTLFENAS
;
A
#
# COMPACT_ATOMS: atom_id res chain seq x y z
N LEU A 1 -5.06 -6.67 11.82
CA LEU A 1 -4.37 -6.36 10.55
C LEU A 1 -4.83 -5.02 9.96
N GLN A 2 -6.10 -4.84 9.62
CA GLN A 2 -6.60 -3.60 9.00
C GLN A 2 -6.26 -2.32 9.76
N SER A 3 -6.50 -2.28 11.07
CA SER A 3 -6.12 -1.11 11.89
C SER A 3 -4.62 -0.85 11.93
N TYR A 4 -3.78 -1.88 11.78
CA TYR A 4 -2.32 -1.72 11.74
C TYR A 4 -1.91 -1.06 10.42
N VAL A 5 -2.39 -1.58 9.29
CA VAL A 5 -2.12 -1.00 7.96
C VAL A 5 -2.64 0.44 7.88
N HIS A 6 -3.85 0.69 8.36
CA HIS A 6 -4.41 2.04 8.41
C HIS A 6 -3.54 3.01 9.20
N ARG A 7 -3.07 2.61 10.40
CA ARG A 7 -2.17 3.45 11.21
C ARG A 7 -0.84 3.71 10.51
N LEU A 8 -0.28 2.69 9.86
CA LEU A 8 0.98 2.79 9.14
C LEU A 8 0.87 3.77 7.95
N VAL A 9 -0.21 3.66 7.16
CA VAL A 9 -0.45 4.59 6.05
C VAL A 9 -0.61 6.02 6.55
N ASN A 10 -1.42 6.23 7.59
CA ASN A 10 -1.63 7.56 8.15
C ASN A 10 -0.33 8.14 8.72
N LEU A 11 0.46 7.36 9.45
CA LEU A 11 1.74 7.82 9.99
C LEU A 11 2.69 8.30 8.89
N ILE A 12 2.77 7.55 7.78
CA ILE A 12 3.61 7.92 6.64
C ILE A 12 3.07 9.18 5.96
N GLY A 13 1.76 9.24 5.71
CA GLY A 13 1.11 10.40 5.10
C GLY A 13 1.31 11.67 5.93
N ASP A 14 1.05 11.60 7.24
CA ASP A 14 1.25 12.71 8.18
C ASP A 14 2.72 13.20 8.22
N THR A 15 3.68 12.29 7.97
CA THR A 15 5.11 12.62 7.97
C THR A 15 5.58 13.25 6.66
N LEU A 16 5.11 12.73 5.52
CA LEU A 16 5.61 13.11 4.19
C LEU A 16 4.80 14.23 3.53
N SER A 17 3.49 14.25 3.75
CA SER A 17 2.55 15.15 3.09
C SER A 17 1.46 15.65 4.06
N PRO A 18 1.81 16.36 5.14
CA PRO A 18 0.87 16.73 6.22
C PRO A 18 -0.29 17.64 5.81
N LEU A 19 -0.22 18.26 4.62
CA LEU A 19 -1.24 19.16 4.09
C LEU A 19 -2.09 18.52 2.98
N SER A 20 -1.68 17.35 2.48
CA SER A 20 -2.38 16.65 1.42
C SER A 20 -3.53 15.82 1.99
N ARG A 21 -4.58 15.64 1.18
CA ARG A 21 -5.77 14.86 1.54
C ARG A 21 -5.95 13.70 0.58
N GLU A 22 -5.13 12.68 0.75
CA GLU A 22 -5.26 11.45 -0.01
C GLU A 22 -6.42 10.61 0.51
N GLN A 23 -7.09 9.94 -0.41
CA GLN A 23 -8.12 8.97 -0.09
C GLN A 23 -7.46 7.61 0.12
N LEU A 24 -7.80 6.96 1.22
CA LEU A 24 -7.30 5.63 1.56
C LEU A 24 -8.40 4.59 1.44
N ASN A 25 -8.25 3.69 0.47
CA ASN A 25 -9.11 2.52 0.29
C ASN A 25 -8.42 1.28 0.86
N LEU A 26 -8.99 0.70 1.91
CA LEU A 26 -8.48 -0.52 2.53
C LEU A 26 -9.48 -1.68 2.38
N ASN A 27 -9.03 -2.77 1.78
CA ASN A 27 -9.77 -4.03 1.77
C ASN A 27 -8.84 -5.20 2.11
N LEU A 28 -8.80 -5.58 3.39
CA LEU A 28 -7.95 -6.66 3.89
C LEU A 28 -8.81 -7.81 4.41
N THR A 29 -9.63 -8.36 3.52
CA THR A 29 -10.59 -9.42 3.85
C THR A 29 -10.43 -10.61 2.92
N ASP A 30 -10.80 -11.78 3.42
CA ASP A 30 -10.86 -13.03 2.67
C ASP A 30 -12.32 -13.50 2.63
N GLY A 31 -12.98 -13.32 1.49
CA GLY A 31 -14.41 -13.63 1.37
C GLY A 31 -15.32 -12.83 2.32
N GLY A 32 -14.89 -11.63 2.74
CA GLY A 32 -15.62 -10.79 3.71
C GLY A 32 -15.23 -11.03 5.17
N GLU A 33 -14.41 -12.04 5.45
CA GLU A 33 -13.90 -12.33 6.80
C GLU A 33 -12.54 -11.68 7.04
N PRO A 34 -12.17 -11.35 8.29
CA PRO A 34 -10.85 -10.82 8.61
C PRO A 34 -9.72 -11.79 8.23
N LEU A 35 -8.72 -11.30 7.50
CA LEU A 35 -7.52 -12.07 7.18
C LEU A 35 -6.73 -12.44 8.46
N ASN A 36 -6.54 -13.75 8.66
CA ASN A 36 -5.64 -14.26 9.68
C ASN A 36 -4.21 -14.41 9.13
N ILE A 37 -3.34 -13.49 9.55
CA ILE A 37 -1.92 -13.42 9.18
C ILE A 37 -1.11 -13.58 10.46
N ASN A 38 -0.18 -14.53 10.48
CA ASN A 38 0.69 -14.70 11.64
C ASN A 38 1.75 -13.57 11.70
N ILE A 39 2.33 -13.36 12.88
CA ILE A 39 3.29 -12.27 13.08
C ILE A 39 4.55 -12.39 12.20
N ASN A 40 5.02 -13.60 11.93
CA ASN A 40 6.21 -13.84 11.09
C ASN A 40 5.98 -13.42 9.63
N GLN A 41 4.74 -13.54 9.14
CA GLN A 41 4.32 -13.04 7.83
C GLN A 41 4.06 -11.54 7.85
N MET A 42 3.55 -11.01 8.97
CA MET A 42 3.25 -9.59 9.11
C MET A 42 4.49 -8.70 9.00
N VAL A 43 5.63 -9.11 9.56
CA VAL A 43 6.86 -8.31 9.54
C VAL A 43 7.31 -7.96 8.11
N PRO A 44 7.54 -8.93 7.20
CA PRO A 44 7.91 -8.61 5.82
C PRO A 44 6.79 -7.88 5.07
N LEU A 45 5.51 -8.22 5.30
CA LEU A 45 4.39 -7.51 4.68
C LEU A 45 4.34 -6.03 5.10
N GLY A 46 4.56 -5.73 6.38
CA GLY A 46 4.58 -4.36 6.89
C GLY A 46 5.68 -3.52 6.24
N LEU A 47 6.85 -4.11 6.00
CA LEU A 47 7.95 -3.44 5.29
C LEU A 47 7.62 -3.18 3.81
N LEU A 48 7.02 -4.16 3.12
CA LEU A 48 6.58 -3.99 1.73
C LEU A 48 5.53 -2.88 1.61
N ILE A 49 4.56 -2.88 2.52
CA ILE A 49 3.53 -1.83 2.58
C ILE A 49 4.20 -0.48 2.87
N CYS A 50 5.08 -0.39 3.87
CA CYS A 50 5.81 0.85 4.18
C CYS A 50 6.50 1.43 2.95
N GLU A 51 7.26 0.61 2.21
CA GLU A 51 8.01 1.07 1.05
C GLU A 51 7.08 1.52 -0.08
N ALA A 52 6.08 0.71 -0.42
CA ALA A 52 5.13 1.04 -1.49
C ALA A 52 4.32 2.31 -1.17
N VAL A 53 3.82 2.43 0.07
CA VAL A 53 3.10 3.62 0.54
C VAL A 53 4.01 4.85 0.52
N THR A 54 5.25 4.71 1.00
CA THR A 54 6.24 5.79 0.98
C THR A 54 6.49 6.28 -0.45
N ASN A 55 6.58 5.36 -1.41
CA ASN A 55 6.77 5.71 -2.82
C ASN A 55 5.55 6.42 -3.41
N ALA A 56 4.34 5.99 -3.06
CA ALA A 56 3.12 6.72 -3.45
C ALA A 56 3.13 8.16 -2.95
N PHE A 57 3.41 8.40 -1.66
CA PHE A 57 3.47 9.76 -1.11
C PHE A 57 4.61 10.60 -1.71
N LYS A 58 5.79 10.01 -1.93
CA LYS A 58 6.95 10.74 -2.49
C LYS A 58 6.79 11.11 -3.96
N TYR A 59 6.13 10.25 -4.75
CA TYR A 59 6.14 10.35 -6.21
C TYR A 59 4.74 10.51 -6.81
N ALA A 60 3.76 9.71 -6.38
CA ALA A 60 2.41 9.75 -6.94
C ALA A 60 1.61 10.98 -6.48
N PHE A 61 1.78 11.40 -5.22
CA PHE A 61 0.97 12.45 -4.58
C PHE A 61 1.72 13.75 -4.28
N LYS A 62 2.98 13.87 -4.72
CA LYS A 62 3.89 14.97 -4.37
C LYS A 62 3.29 16.38 -4.55
N ASP A 63 2.47 16.56 -5.59
CA ASP A 63 1.87 17.85 -5.95
C ASP A 63 0.38 17.69 -6.33
N ARG A 64 -0.27 16.62 -5.86
CA ARG A 64 -1.68 16.33 -6.16
C ARG A 64 -2.32 15.50 -5.06
N GLU A 65 -3.63 15.67 -4.90
CA GLU A 65 -4.43 14.67 -4.21
C GLU A 65 -4.51 13.39 -5.07
N GLY A 66 -4.77 12.27 -4.41
CA GLY A 66 -4.86 10.98 -5.05
C GLY A 66 -5.46 9.92 -4.15
N THR A 67 -5.56 8.72 -4.71
CA THR A 67 -6.14 7.56 -4.05
C THR A 67 -5.08 6.50 -3.88
N LEU A 68 -4.89 6.07 -2.63
CA LEU A 68 -4.09 4.89 -2.31
C LEU A 68 -5.02 3.73 -1.98
N THR A 69 -4.82 2.61 -2.65
CA THR A 69 -5.56 1.38 -2.44
C THR A 69 -4.63 0.31 -1.91
N VAL A 70 -4.96 -0.25 -0.73
CA VAL A 70 -4.28 -1.42 -0.19
C VAL A 70 -5.28 -2.55 -0.06
N LYS A 71 -5.06 -3.62 -0.83
CA LYS A 71 -5.88 -4.83 -0.76
C LYS A 71 -5.05 -6.02 -0.37
N MET A 72 -5.67 -6.92 0.37
CA MET A 72 -5.08 -8.21 0.66
C MET A 72 -6.19 -9.25 0.65
N ALA A 73 -5.96 -10.36 -0.06
CA ALA A 73 -6.92 -11.45 -0.20
C ALA A 73 -6.18 -12.77 -0.41
N ARG A 74 -6.85 -13.91 -0.17
CA ARG A 74 -6.33 -15.20 -0.61
C ARG A 74 -6.87 -15.52 -2.00
N GLN A 75 -5.95 -15.86 -2.91
CA GLN A 75 -6.27 -16.32 -4.25
C GLN A 75 -5.40 -17.54 -4.56
N ASP A 76 -6.03 -18.63 -5.02
CA ASP A 76 -5.35 -19.88 -5.38
C ASP A 76 -4.44 -20.46 -4.27
N GLY A 77 -4.86 -20.30 -3.01
CA GLY A 77 -4.11 -20.75 -1.84
C GLY A 77 -2.94 -19.83 -1.43
N LEU A 78 -2.65 -18.79 -2.21
CA LEU A 78 -1.62 -17.80 -1.92
C LEU A 78 -2.24 -16.54 -1.34
N LEU A 79 -1.46 -15.83 -0.52
CA LEU A 79 -1.82 -14.50 -0.05
C LEU A 79 -1.35 -13.48 -1.10
N GLN A 80 -2.29 -12.73 -1.66
CA GLN A 80 -2.00 -11.63 -2.56
C GLN A 80 -2.09 -10.30 -1.80
N LEU A 81 -1.04 -9.49 -1.89
CA LEU A 81 -1.01 -8.10 -1.44
C LEU A 81 -0.96 -7.20 -2.67
N GLU A 82 -1.90 -6.27 -2.76
CA GLU A 82 -1.95 -5.23 -3.77
C GLU A 82 -1.81 -3.87 -3.08
N VAL A 83 -0.86 -3.06 -3.54
CA VAL A 83 -0.72 -1.65 -3.17
C VAL A 83 -0.71 -0.86 -4.46
N CYS A 84 -1.71 -0.01 -4.66
CA CYS A 84 -1.92 0.73 -5.90
C CYS A 84 -2.19 2.19 -5.58
N ASP A 85 -1.45 3.09 -6.22
CA ASP A 85 -1.76 4.51 -6.29
C ASP A 85 -2.39 4.85 -7.66
N ASP A 86 -3.00 6.03 -7.77
CA ASP A 86 -3.53 6.59 -9.02
C ASP A 86 -2.63 7.69 -9.61
N GLY A 87 -1.33 7.63 -9.29
CA GLY A 87 -0.31 8.54 -9.77
C GLY A 87 0.01 8.37 -11.25
N PRO A 88 1.02 9.11 -11.76
CA PRO A 88 1.42 9.06 -13.16
C PRO A 88 2.11 7.73 -13.56
N GLY A 89 2.29 6.81 -12.63
CA GLY A 89 3.05 5.58 -12.83
C GLY A 89 4.57 5.82 -12.83
N PHE A 90 5.31 4.86 -13.36
CA PHE A 90 6.76 4.90 -13.47
C PHE A 90 7.20 4.79 -14.94
N ASP A 91 8.41 5.22 -15.24
CA ASP A 91 8.99 5.02 -16.57
C ASP A 91 9.29 3.53 -16.79
N GLN A 92 8.50 2.91 -17.68
CA GLN A 92 8.59 1.49 -17.99
C GLN A 92 9.97 1.12 -18.57
N THR A 93 10.64 2.05 -19.25
CA THR A 93 11.96 1.80 -19.86
C THR A 93 13.07 1.63 -18.82
N LEU A 94 12.91 2.21 -17.63
CA LEU A 94 13.85 2.01 -16.51
C LEU A 94 13.67 0.64 -15.83
N PHE A 95 12.48 0.05 -15.93
CA PHE A 95 12.15 -1.21 -15.26
C PHE A 95 12.56 -2.45 -16.07
N GLU A 96 12.42 -2.40 -17.40
CA GLU A 96 12.77 -3.51 -18.29
C GLU A 96 14.29 -3.79 -18.34
N ASN A 97 15.12 -2.79 -18.04
CA ASN A 97 16.57 -2.92 -17.98
C ASN A 97 17.10 -3.46 -16.64
N ALA A 98 16.22 -3.67 -15.65
CA ALA A 98 16.58 -4.17 -14.32
C ALA A 98 16.30 -5.67 -14.13
N SER A 99 15.78 -6.36 -15.16
CA SER A 99 15.54 -7.81 -15.20
C SER A 99 16.56 -8.52 -16.09
#